data_AF-A0A4W4F7Q7-F1
#
_entry.id   AF-A0A4W4F7Q7-F1
#
_cell.length_a   1.000
_cell.length_b   1.000
_cell.length_c   1.000
_cell.angle_alpha   90.00
_cell.angle_beta   90.00
_cell.angle_gamma   90.00
#
_symmetry.space_group_name_H-M   'P 1'
#
loop_
_entity.id
_entity.type
_entity.pdbx_description
1 polymer ?
#
loop_
_entity_poly.entity_id
_entity_poly.type
_entity_poly.pdbx_seq_one_letter_code
_entity_poly.pdbx_strand_id
1 'polypeptide(L)'
;MVCQWDSALHTSEYPTDAFGELKSYYIFIRLSCDTPAKIVFDLMTSDWGLSAPNLVLSLVGGGHEKVKGWVREVLRKDLVRAAQSTGAWIMTSGLSEGVGRCVGEAVRHHRAAASSPSHSKVVALGVAPWGLVCNRQQLVNPKVRTDVPVDLTSFNPLI
;
A
#
# COMPACT_ATOMS: atom_id res chain seq x y z
N MET A 1 5.78 18.35 36.47
CA MET A 1 4.57 17.60 36.06
C MET A 1 4.58 17.60 34.54
N VAL A 2 4.87 16.46 33.91
CA VAL A 2 4.93 16.36 32.44
C VAL A 2 3.55 15.89 31.99
N CYS A 3 2.85 16.69 31.20
CA CYS A 3 1.59 16.26 30.58
C CYS A 3 1.90 15.11 29.62
N GLN A 4 1.44 13.91 29.95
CA GLN A 4 1.53 12.76 29.06
C GLN A 4 0.58 13.00 27.89
N TRP A 5 1.11 12.89 26.67
CA TRP A 5 0.30 13.00 25.47
C TRP A 5 -0.60 11.76 25.33
N ASP A 6 -1.83 12.00 24.92
CA ASP A 6 -2.89 11.02 24.70
C ASP A 6 -3.59 11.37 23.38
N SER A 7 -3.63 10.45 22.43
CA SER A 7 -4.25 10.70 21.12
C SER A 7 -5.72 11.06 21.24
N ALA A 8 -6.48 10.44 22.14
CA ALA A 8 -7.91 10.67 22.26
C ALA A 8 -8.25 12.07 22.79
N LEU A 9 -7.33 12.66 23.58
CA LEU A 9 -7.54 13.96 24.24
C LEU A 9 -6.80 15.11 23.56
N HIS A 10 -5.73 14.82 22.81
CA HIS A 10 -4.82 15.82 22.27
C HIS A 10 -4.71 15.79 20.74
N THR A 11 -5.67 15.18 20.04
CA THR A 11 -5.79 15.25 18.58
C THR A 11 -7.17 15.72 18.15
N SER A 12 -7.29 16.17 16.91
CA SER A 12 -8.55 16.56 16.29
C SER A 12 -8.57 16.06 14.86
N GLU A 13 -9.72 15.56 14.43
CA GLU A 13 -9.90 15.02 13.08
C GLU A 13 -10.24 16.10 12.07
N TYR A 14 -9.71 15.94 10.86
CA TYR A 14 -10.01 16.78 9.71
C TYR A 14 -10.13 15.89 8.47
N PRO A 15 -10.86 16.32 7.43
CA PRO A 15 -10.88 15.62 6.15
C PRO A 15 -9.46 15.35 5.63
N THR A 16 -9.26 14.18 5.02
CA THR A 16 -7.94 13.80 4.51
C THR A 16 -7.52 14.66 3.31
N ASP A 17 -6.28 15.12 3.32
CA ASP A 17 -5.64 15.90 2.26
C ASP A 17 -4.61 15.08 1.46
N ALA A 18 -4.51 13.78 1.77
CA ALA A 18 -3.51 12.87 1.20
C ALA A 18 -4.19 11.62 0.63
N PHE A 19 -4.56 11.69 -0.64
CA PHE A 19 -5.11 10.57 -1.42
C PHE A 19 -4.82 10.78 -2.91
N GLY A 20 -4.83 9.70 -3.69
CA GLY A 20 -4.71 9.78 -5.14
C GLY A 20 -3.98 8.59 -5.74
N GLU A 21 -3.46 8.79 -6.96
CA GLU A 21 -2.74 7.78 -7.72
C GLU A 21 -1.24 8.10 -7.81
N LEU A 22 -0.41 7.07 -7.66
CA LEU A 22 1.04 7.12 -7.84
C LEU A 22 1.44 6.29 -9.06
N LYS A 23 2.25 6.90 -9.93
CA LYS A 23 2.76 6.28 -11.17
C LYS A 23 1.68 5.58 -12.01
N SER A 24 0.44 6.05 -11.96
CA SER A 24 -0.73 5.53 -12.71
C SER A 24 -1.12 4.07 -12.41
N TYR A 25 -0.53 3.42 -11.40
CA TYR A 25 -0.78 2.00 -11.09
C TYR A 25 -1.00 1.72 -9.59
N TYR A 26 -0.79 2.69 -8.72
CA TYR A 26 -0.97 2.55 -7.28
C TYR A 26 -1.95 3.59 -6.78
N ILE A 27 -2.95 3.16 -6.03
CA ILE A 27 -3.92 4.06 -5.39
C ILE A 27 -3.58 4.11 -3.91
N PHE A 28 -3.62 5.28 -3.29
CA PHE A 28 -3.37 5.45 -1.87
C PHE A 28 -4.38 6.42 -1.23
N ILE A 29 -4.59 6.25 0.08
CA ILE A 29 -5.36 7.15 0.91
C ILE A 29 -4.78 7.14 2.34
N ARG A 30 -4.67 8.32 2.95
CA ARG A 30 -4.37 8.46 4.38
C ARG A 30 -5.67 8.43 5.17
N LEU A 31 -5.71 7.57 6.19
CA LEU A 31 -6.86 7.37 7.08
C LEU A 31 -6.50 7.69 8.53
N SER A 32 -7.52 7.97 9.35
CA SER A 32 -7.38 8.04 10.81
C SER A 32 -7.19 6.64 11.39
N CYS A 33 -6.57 6.54 12.56
CA CYS A 33 -6.28 5.24 13.20
C CYS A 33 -7.52 4.53 13.74
N ASP A 34 -8.61 5.26 13.93
CA ASP A 34 -9.91 4.78 14.43
C ASP A 34 -10.96 4.62 13.32
N THR A 35 -10.59 4.86 12.05
CA THR A 35 -11.48 4.65 10.91
C THR A 35 -11.96 3.18 10.88
N PRO A 36 -13.27 2.91 10.94
CA PRO A 36 -13.79 1.54 10.94
C PRO A 36 -13.37 0.76 9.71
N ALA A 37 -12.89 -0.48 9.90
CA ALA A 37 -12.42 -1.34 8.82
C ALA A 37 -13.48 -1.58 7.72
N LYS A 38 -14.77 -1.56 8.06
CA LYS A 38 -15.87 -1.67 7.09
C LYS A 38 -15.82 -0.55 6.05
N ILE A 39 -15.59 0.70 6.48
CA ILE A 39 -15.52 1.85 5.57
C ILE A 39 -14.36 1.68 4.60
N VAL A 40 -13.20 1.21 5.10
CA VAL A 40 -12.02 0.96 4.27
C VAL A 40 -12.29 -0.17 3.26
N PHE A 41 -12.97 -1.24 3.68
CA PHE A 41 -13.34 -2.34 2.80
C PHE A 41 -14.35 -1.93 1.72
N ASP A 42 -15.39 -1.17 2.10
CA ASP A 42 -16.38 -0.64 1.17
C ASP A 42 -15.71 0.28 0.14
N LEU A 43 -14.77 1.14 0.57
CA LEU A 43 -14.00 2.02 -0.31
C LEU A 43 -13.14 1.23 -1.32
N MET A 44 -12.43 0.20 -0.84
CA MET A 44 -11.61 -0.65 -1.71
C MET A 44 -12.45 -1.39 -2.76
N THR A 45 -13.66 -1.85 -2.39
CA THR A 45 -14.49 -2.67 -3.28
C THR A 45 -15.41 -1.84 -4.19
N SER A 46 -15.89 -0.70 -3.70
CA SER A 46 -16.83 0.17 -4.41
C SER A 46 -16.12 1.25 -5.21
N ASP A 47 -15.30 2.08 -4.54
CA ASP A 47 -14.64 3.23 -5.18
C ASP A 47 -13.43 2.82 -6.01
N TRP A 48 -12.61 1.88 -5.52
CA TRP A 48 -11.44 1.38 -6.26
C TRP A 48 -11.74 0.17 -7.15
N GLY A 49 -12.96 -0.37 -7.09
CA GLY A 49 -13.40 -1.49 -7.92
C GLY A 49 -12.63 -2.80 -7.70
N LEU A 50 -12.01 -2.98 -6.53
CA LEU A 50 -11.33 -4.24 -6.20
C LEU A 50 -12.37 -5.33 -5.98
N SER A 51 -12.18 -6.47 -6.65
CA SER A 51 -13.01 -7.65 -6.38
C SER A 51 -12.75 -8.14 -4.95
N ALA A 52 -13.83 -8.43 -4.21
CA ALA A 52 -13.73 -8.99 -2.87
C ALA A 52 -12.88 -10.29 -2.91
N PRO A 53 -11.95 -10.45 -1.96
CA PRO A 53 -11.04 -11.59 -1.97
C PRO A 53 -11.75 -12.85 -1.48
N ASN A 54 -11.35 -14.01 -2.03
CA ASN A 54 -11.70 -15.31 -1.45
C ASN A 54 -10.75 -15.70 -0.29
N LEU A 55 -9.58 -15.04 -0.21
CA LEU A 55 -8.53 -15.30 0.76
C LEU A 55 -7.69 -14.03 0.97
N VAL A 56 -7.23 -13.80 2.20
CA VAL A 56 -6.28 -12.73 2.51
C VAL A 56 -5.00 -13.34 3.06
N LEU A 57 -3.87 -13.03 2.43
CA LEU A 57 -2.54 -13.47 2.83
C LEU A 57 -1.81 -12.29 3.48
N SER A 58 -1.72 -12.29 4.80
CA SER A 58 -0.97 -11.27 5.55
C SER A 58 0.49 -11.70 5.72
N LEU A 59 1.41 -10.92 5.15
CA LEU A 59 2.85 -11.16 5.21
C LEU A 59 3.49 -10.11 6.11
N VAL A 60 3.84 -10.56 7.31
CA VAL A 60 4.49 -9.74 8.32
C VAL A 60 5.94 -10.18 8.44
N GLY A 61 6.85 -9.24 8.22
CA GLY A 61 8.28 -9.45 8.40
C GLY A 61 8.96 -8.10 8.57
N GLY A 62 9.59 -7.90 9.72
CA GLY A 62 10.31 -6.67 10.03
C GLY A 62 11.82 -6.82 9.87
N GLY A 63 12.50 -5.69 9.77
CA GLY A 63 13.95 -5.61 9.86
C GLY A 63 14.65 -5.14 8.59
N HIS A 64 15.79 -4.49 8.79
CA HIS A 64 16.70 -4.07 7.72
C HIS A 64 17.51 -5.23 7.12
N GLU A 65 17.35 -6.45 7.63
CA GLU A 65 18.08 -7.60 7.17
C GLU A 65 17.62 -8.04 5.78
N LYS A 66 18.60 -8.47 4.96
CA LYS A 66 18.32 -8.94 3.61
C LYS A 66 17.59 -10.28 3.68
N VAL A 67 16.38 -10.31 3.11
CA VAL A 67 15.65 -11.55 2.86
C VAL A 67 16.52 -12.52 2.06
N LYS A 68 16.61 -13.77 2.52
CA LYS A 68 17.38 -14.83 1.87
C LYS A 68 16.92 -15.03 0.42
N GLY A 69 17.86 -15.30 -0.49
CA GLY A 69 17.57 -15.42 -1.92
C GLY A 69 16.50 -16.45 -2.27
N TRP A 70 16.50 -17.61 -1.59
CA TRP A 70 15.48 -18.64 -1.80
C TRP A 70 14.08 -18.19 -1.37
N VAL A 71 13.96 -17.43 -0.27
CA VAL A 71 12.67 -16.88 0.18
C VAL A 71 12.14 -15.89 -0.84
N ARG A 72 13.01 -15.01 -1.36
CA ARG A 72 12.64 -14.06 -2.42
C ARG A 72 12.09 -14.79 -3.65
N GLU A 73 12.70 -15.92 -4.03
CA GLU A 73 12.26 -16.68 -5.19
C GLU A 73 10.89 -17.34 -4.98
N VAL A 74 10.63 -17.91 -3.79
CA VAL A 74 9.32 -18.44 -3.41
C VAL A 74 8.26 -17.33 -3.44
N LEU A 75 8.55 -16.15 -2.88
CA LEU A 75 7.65 -15.00 -2.92
C LEU A 75 7.37 -14.55 -4.36
N ARG A 76 8.39 -14.56 -5.21
CA ARG A 76 8.29 -14.08 -6.59
C ARG A 76 7.50 -15.01 -7.50
N LYS A 77 7.68 -16.32 -7.36
CA LYS A 77 7.06 -17.31 -8.23
C LYS A 77 5.80 -17.92 -7.64
N ASP A 78 5.91 -18.49 -6.45
CA ASP A 78 4.89 -19.39 -5.92
C ASP A 78 3.77 -18.61 -5.25
N LEU A 79 4.11 -17.63 -4.41
CA LEU A 79 3.12 -16.78 -3.75
C LEU A 79 2.29 -16.00 -4.76
N VAL A 80 2.93 -15.30 -5.70
CA VAL A 80 2.22 -14.49 -6.69
C VAL A 80 1.29 -15.36 -7.55
N ARG A 81 1.77 -16.53 -7.99
CA ARG A 81 0.95 -17.48 -8.74
C ARG A 81 -0.22 -18.01 -7.92
N ALA A 82 0.00 -18.36 -6.66
CA ALA A 82 -1.07 -18.83 -5.78
C ALA A 82 -2.14 -17.75 -5.58
N ALA A 83 -1.73 -16.51 -5.28
CA ALA A 83 -2.65 -15.40 -5.09
C ALA A 83 -3.48 -15.10 -6.35
N GLN A 84 -2.85 -15.16 -7.53
CA GLN A 84 -3.54 -15.02 -8.81
C GLN A 84 -4.56 -16.14 -9.02
N SER A 85 -4.19 -17.39 -8.75
CA SER A 85 -5.03 -18.57 -8.96
C SER A 85 -6.27 -18.58 -8.07
N THR A 86 -6.20 -18.04 -6.86
CA THR A 86 -7.31 -18.04 -5.89
C THR A 86 -8.10 -16.73 -5.88
N GLY A 87 -7.59 -15.68 -6.51
CA GLY A 87 -8.09 -14.31 -6.32
C GLY A 87 -7.88 -13.81 -4.90
N ALA A 88 -6.72 -14.12 -4.31
CA ALA A 88 -6.38 -13.66 -2.96
C ALA A 88 -5.84 -12.23 -2.96
N TRP A 89 -6.08 -11.51 -1.86
CA TRP A 89 -5.37 -10.28 -1.56
C TRP A 89 -4.10 -10.58 -0.78
N ILE A 90 -2.99 -9.94 -1.15
CA ILE A 90 -1.73 -9.99 -0.41
C ILE A 90 -1.65 -8.71 0.41
N MET A 91 -1.53 -8.82 1.74
CA MET A 91 -1.37 -7.67 2.65
C MET A 91 0.04 -7.63 3.22
N THR A 92 0.63 -6.43 3.27
CA THR A 92 1.97 -6.16 3.82
C THR A 92 1.98 -4.85 4.61
N SER A 93 3.11 -4.52 5.26
CA SER A 93 3.31 -3.24 5.95
C SER A 93 3.38 -2.02 5.03
N GLY A 94 3.38 -2.18 3.71
CA GLY A 94 3.50 -1.06 2.76
C GLY A 94 4.84 -0.29 2.83
N LEU A 95 5.82 -0.80 3.59
CA LEU A 95 7.17 -0.25 3.67
C LEU A 95 8.10 -1.04 2.73
N SER A 96 9.04 -0.34 2.10
CA SER A 96 10.03 -0.95 1.18
C SER A 96 11.23 -1.51 1.96
N GLU A 97 10.92 -2.42 2.87
CA GLU A 97 11.90 -3.16 3.66
C GLU A 97 11.50 -4.63 3.83
N GLY A 98 12.48 -5.45 4.20
CA GLY A 98 12.30 -6.87 4.47
C GLY A 98 11.47 -7.61 3.42
N VAL A 99 10.45 -8.31 3.90
CA VAL A 99 9.53 -9.12 3.09
C VAL A 99 8.62 -8.26 2.23
N GLY A 100 8.14 -7.11 2.75
CA GLY A 100 7.25 -6.21 2.02
C GLY A 100 7.85 -5.73 0.70
N ARG A 101 9.13 -5.35 0.71
CA ARG A 101 9.87 -5.00 -0.51
C ARG A 101 9.93 -6.15 -1.52
N CYS A 102 10.21 -7.36 -1.07
CA CYS A 102 10.32 -8.53 -1.96
C CYS A 102 8.97 -8.85 -2.62
N VAL A 103 7.87 -8.69 -1.88
CA VAL A 103 6.50 -8.86 -2.38
C VAL A 103 6.17 -7.77 -3.40
N GLY A 104 6.48 -6.50 -3.12
CA GLY A 104 6.27 -5.39 -4.06
C GLY A 104 7.00 -5.61 -5.39
N GLU A 105 8.30 -5.93 -5.32
CA GLU A 105 9.13 -6.27 -6.49
C GLU A 105 8.51 -7.45 -7.27
N ALA A 106 8.08 -8.51 -6.57
CA ALA A 106 7.46 -9.69 -7.18
C ALA A 106 6.16 -9.36 -7.94
N VAL A 107 5.25 -8.62 -7.31
CA VAL A 107 3.96 -8.23 -7.92
C VAL A 107 4.19 -7.30 -9.11
N ARG A 108 5.13 -6.35 -9.00
CA ARG A 108 5.51 -5.45 -10.09
C ARG A 108 6.08 -6.21 -11.28
N HIS A 109 6.99 -7.15 -11.03
CA HIS A 109 7.57 -8.00 -12.09
C HIS A 109 6.50 -8.84 -12.77
N HIS A 110 5.58 -9.41 -12.00
CA HIS A 110 4.47 -10.19 -12.56
C HIS A 110 3.56 -9.36 -13.44
N ARG A 111 3.20 -8.12 -13.04
CA ARG A 111 2.43 -7.20 -13.88
C ARG A 111 3.16 -6.82 -15.16
N ALA A 112 4.46 -6.51 -15.09
CA ALA A 112 5.26 -6.16 -16.26
C ALA A 112 5.42 -7.32 -17.26
N ALA A 113 5.41 -8.56 -16.77
CA ALA A 113 5.49 -9.76 -17.60
C ALA A 113 4.13 -10.22 -18.16
N ALA A 114 3.02 -9.67 -17.68
CA ALA A 114 1.69 -10.09 -18.10
C ALA A 114 1.37 -9.58 -19.51
N SER A 115 0.99 -10.50 -20.41
CA SER A 115 0.71 -10.22 -21.82
C SER A 115 -0.65 -9.54 -22.05
N SER A 116 -1.54 -9.57 -21.05
CA SER A 116 -2.86 -8.94 -21.10
C SER A 116 -3.27 -8.43 -19.71
N PRO A 117 -3.92 -7.24 -19.60
CA PRO A 117 -4.42 -6.69 -18.34
C PRO A 117 -5.41 -7.60 -17.62
N SER A 118 -6.12 -8.47 -18.35
CA SER A 118 -7.09 -9.41 -17.75
C SER A 118 -6.45 -10.58 -16.99
N HIS A 119 -5.19 -10.89 -17.30
CA HIS A 119 -4.44 -11.98 -16.66
C HIS A 119 -3.63 -11.52 -15.43
N SER A 120 -3.61 -10.24 -15.06
CA SER A 120 -2.67 -9.68 -14.06
C SER A 120 -3.29 -9.28 -12.71
N LYS A 121 -4.49 -9.78 -12.38
CA LYS A 121 -5.25 -9.37 -11.18
C LYS A 121 -4.71 -9.96 -9.86
N VAL A 122 -3.43 -9.70 -9.56
CA VAL A 122 -2.92 -9.82 -8.19
C VAL A 122 -3.15 -8.48 -7.49
N VAL A 123 -3.90 -8.53 -6.39
CA VAL A 123 -4.15 -7.38 -5.51
C VAL A 123 -3.15 -7.43 -4.36
N ALA A 124 -2.32 -6.40 -4.25
CA ALA A 124 -1.39 -6.23 -3.15
C ALA A 124 -1.73 -4.94 -2.41
N LEU A 125 -1.89 -5.04 -1.10
CA LEU A 125 -2.24 -3.95 -0.19
C LEU A 125 -1.08 -3.70 0.76
N GLY A 126 -0.75 -2.42 0.98
CA GLY A 126 0.26 -1.98 1.93
C GLY A 126 -0.36 -1.09 3.00
N VAL A 127 -0.16 -1.42 4.28
CA VAL A 127 -0.65 -0.63 5.42
C VAL A 127 0.55 -0.08 6.18
N ALA A 128 0.90 1.18 5.90
CA ALA A 128 2.07 1.85 6.47
C ALA A 128 1.66 2.96 7.45
N PRO A 129 2.35 3.08 8.60
CA PRO A 129 2.20 4.26 9.45
C PRO A 129 2.64 5.52 8.70
N TRP A 130 1.76 6.52 8.63
CA TRP A 130 2.04 7.77 7.88
C TRP A 130 3.34 8.46 8.30
N GLY A 131 3.68 8.38 9.60
CA GLY A 131 4.92 8.96 10.14
C GLY A 131 6.20 8.33 9.58
N LEU A 132 6.14 7.08 9.08
CA LEU A 132 7.27 6.36 8.48
C LEU A 132 7.33 6.50 6.95
N VAL A 133 6.35 7.13 6.33
CA VAL A 133 6.34 7.37 4.89
C VAL A 133 7.33 8.49 4.55
N CYS A 134 8.39 8.13 3.82
CA CYS A 134 9.36 9.09 3.30
C CYS A 134 8.70 10.05 2.30
N ASN A 135 9.12 11.32 2.31
CA ASN A 135 8.60 12.36 1.41
C ASN A 135 7.06 12.52 1.45
N ARG A 136 6.41 12.15 2.56
CA ARG A 136 4.94 12.23 2.73
C ARG A 136 4.34 13.61 2.44
N GLN A 137 5.15 14.68 2.55
CA GLN A 137 4.71 16.05 2.21
C GLN A 137 4.36 16.22 0.72
N GLN A 138 4.93 15.39 -0.16
CA GLN A 138 4.60 15.39 -1.59
C GLN A 138 3.30 14.62 -1.88
N LEU A 139 2.86 13.77 -0.96
CA LEU A 139 1.62 13.00 -1.03
C LEU A 139 0.43 13.78 -0.46
N VAL A 140 0.70 14.81 0.33
CA VAL A 140 -0.30 15.81 0.71
C VAL A 140 -0.55 16.65 -0.51
N ASN A 141 -1.78 16.65 -1.00
CA ASN A 141 -2.15 17.53 -2.08
C ASN A 141 -2.54 18.90 -1.48
N PRO A 142 -1.71 19.95 -1.62
CA PRO A 142 -2.11 21.28 -1.18
C PRO A 142 -3.31 21.79 -1.98
N LYS A 143 -3.68 21.12 -3.10
CA LYS A 143 -4.69 21.52 -4.09
C LYS A 143 -6.10 21.03 -3.87
N VAL A 144 -6.32 20.45 -2.69
CA VAL A 144 -7.54 20.76 -1.95
C VAL A 144 -7.65 22.29 -1.70
N ARG A 145 -6.60 23.08 -2.02
CA ARG A 145 -6.57 24.48 -2.50
C ARG A 145 -5.83 24.66 -3.86
N THR A 146 -6.47 24.35 -5.01
CA THR A 146 -6.20 24.73 -6.43
C THR A 146 -4.83 24.45 -7.16
N ASP A 147 -4.92 23.69 -8.26
CA ASP A 147 -4.17 23.54 -9.56
C ASP A 147 -2.67 23.88 -9.77
N VAL A 148 -1.79 22.86 -9.94
CA VAL A 148 -0.45 22.83 -10.62
C VAL A 148 0.05 21.35 -10.65
N PRO A 149 0.71 20.86 -11.71
CA PRO A 149 1.30 19.52 -11.76
C PRO A 149 2.54 19.34 -10.85
N VAL A 150 2.73 18.15 -10.30
CA VAL A 150 3.89 17.75 -9.47
C VAL A 150 4.93 17.03 -10.34
N ASP A 151 6.21 17.41 -10.23
CA ASP A 151 7.33 16.73 -10.88
C ASP A 151 7.66 15.41 -10.15
N LEU A 152 7.49 14.30 -10.87
CA LEU A 152 7.56 12.93 -10.36
C LEU A 152 8.95 12.29 -10.45
N THR A 153 9.98 13.02 -10.92
CA THR A 153 11.31 12.46 -11.18
C THR A 153 12.14 12.19 -9.91
N SER A 154 11.75 12.76 -8.76
CA SER A 154 12.37 12.48 -7.45
C SER A 154 11.61 11.43 -6.61
N PHE A 155 10.53 10.87 -7.16
CA PHE A 155 9.65 9.96 -6.43
C PHE A 155 10.04 8.48 -6.63
N ASN A 156 10.47 7.84 -5.54
CA ASN A 156 10.67 6.40 -5.46
C ASN A 156 9.48 5.78 -4.69
N PRO A 157 8.38 5.40 -5.36
CA PRO A 157 7.19 4.89 -4.71
C PRO A 157 7.45 3.49 -4.17
N LEU A 158 6.79 3.21 -3.05
CA LEU A 158 6.98 2.05 -2.20
C LEU A 158 6.18 0.82 -2.67
N ILE A 159 6.03 0.61 -3.97
CA ILE A 159 5.66 -0.67 -4.62
C ILE A 159 6.29 -0.70 -6.03
#